data_AF-A0A8T4UPP8-F1
#
_entry.id   AF-A0A8T4UPP8-F1
#
_cell.length_a   1.000
_cell.length_b   1.000
_cell.length_c   1.000
_cell.angle_alpha   90.00
_cell.angle_beta   90.00
_cell.angle_gamma   90.00
#
_symmetry.space_group_name_H-M   'P 1'
#
loop_
_entity.id
_entity.type
_entity.pdbx_description
1 polymer ?
#
loop_
_entity_poly.entity_id
_entity_poly.type
_entity_poly.pdbx_seq_one_letter_code
_entity_poly.pdbx_strand_id
1 'polypeptide(L)'
;MTTHETPETAGGEPGILGGEAPEQPETSPQPPENAGQSEVSGPETGKSENEVPEGPAQGEVPGPEAGNQEATPVEQSAAAPAETLPADSEERKKLLLERFETIKREIAVMRTKLNEIDKLKEGVFSKRDGVSSDIGEKIRRIKELKRERDDFTRQVREKKEERSRLNTEVRAKIDRAKELRGQQDTAPRPHARDMHKSPDQLLKLIEKMELRIETEAMPFEQERKLMGQIKLRKKEYDEVKVAGGMMDEVRTLSKDITVLKKQSDDVHQQIQELATKSQERHEEMLTLSKEIDTIKEGEQGVFDEFSKLKEQYAEQNAKLRAKLDEMNKVKQDIAAIDSALRQKKNEELQAEMKEREEAVEDKIKRGKKLTTEDLLIFQKSGS
;
A
#
# COMPACT_ATOMS: atom_id res chain seq x y z
N MET A 1 -54.22 57.30 58.35
CA MET A 1 -52.83 56.87 58.64
C MET A 1 -52.21 56.55 57.28
N THR A 2 -51.52 57.51 56.62
CA THR A 2 -50.04 57.66 56.59
C THR A 2 -49.36 56.37 56.11
N THR A 3 -48.56 56.27 55.03
CA THR A 3 -47.68 57.18 54.25
C THR A 3 -47.55 56.62 52.81
N HIS A 4 -47.59 57.42 51.74
CA HIS A 4 -46.47 58.04 50.99
C HIS A 4 -45.18 57.22 50.84
N GLU A 5 -44.82 56.86 49.61
CA GLU A 5 -43.49 57.08 49.04
C GLU A 5 -43.48 56.97 47.50
N THR A 6 -42.90 57.99 46.86
CA THR A 6 -42.53 58.15 45.44
C THR A 6 -41.22 57.41 45.12
N PRO A 7 -40.89 57.19 43.84
CA PRO A 7 -39.91 58.08 43.17
C PRO A 7 -40.33 58.42 41.72
N GLU A 8 -40.25 59.67 41.28
CA GLU A 8 -39.08 60.46 40.85
C GLU A 8 -38.65 60.19 39.40
N THR A 9 -38.76 61.26 38.61
CA THR A 9 -38.55 61.43 37.16
C THR A 9 -37.15 61.92 36.82
N ALA A 10 -36.51 61.36 35.79
CA ALA A 10 -35.62 62.00 34.79
C ALA A 10 -35.16 60.89 33.82
N GLY A 11 -35.13 61.00 32.48
CA GLY A 11 -34.77 62.13 31.62
C GLY A 11 -33.37 61.87 31.03
N GLY A 12 -33.26 61.39 29.79
CA GLY A 12 -31.97 61.20 29.10
C GLY A 12 -32.10 60.52 27.72
N GLU A 13 -31.47 61.10 26.71
CA GLU A 13 -31.71 61.02 25.25
C GLU A 13 -31.31 59.72 24.50
N PRO A 14 -31.80 59.54 23.24
CA PRO A 14 -31.38 58.45 22.37
C PRO A 14 -30.05 58.75 21.64
N GLY A 15 -29.03 57.93 21.90
CA GLY A 15 -27.73 57.98 21.25
C GLY A 15 -27.73 57.38 19.84
N ILE A 16 -27.14 58.14 18.91
CA ILE A 16 -27.00 57.88 17.48
C ILE A 16 -25.82 56.94 17.16
N LEU A 17 -26.06 56.10 16.15
CA LEU A 17 -25.16 55.38 15.24
C LEU A 17 -23.65 55.72 15.24
N GLY A 18 -22.84 54.66 15.26
CA GLY A 18 -21.43 54.57 14.84
C GLY A 18 -20.86 53.28 15.43
N GLY A 19 -20.63 52.19 14.70
CA GLY A 19 -19.72 52.11 13.57
C GLY A 19 -18.48 51.34 14.02
N GLU A 20 -18.63 50.05 14.35
CA GLU A 20 -17.52 49.18 14.74
C GLU A 20 -17.36 48.11 13.66
N ALA A 21 -16.34 48.30 12.81
CA ALA A 21 -15.91 47.34 11.81
C ALA A 21 -14.87 46.41 12.46
N PRO A 22 -14.99 45.08 12.34
CA PRO A 22 -13.89 44.19 12.68
C PRO A 22 -12.86 44.18 11.54
N GLU A 23 -11.64 44.58 11.85
CA GLU A 23 -10.43 44.38 11.04
C GLU A 23 -10.31 42.91 10.63
N GLN A 24 -10.15 42.66 9.33
CA GLN A 24 -9.67 41.38 8.82
C GLN A 24 -8.15 41.45 8.67
N PRO A 25 -7.39 40.42 9.10
CA PRO A 25 -5.97 40.36 8.81
C PRO A 25 -5.75 39.95 7.35
N GLU A 26 -5.21 40.87 6.55
CA GLU A 26 -4.61 40.55 5.27
C GLU A 26 -3.36 39.68 5.47
N THR A 27 -3.41 38.41 5.06
CA THR A 27 -2.21 37.68 4.64
C THR A 27 -2.55 36.77 3.47
N SER A 28 -2.16 37.21 2.27
CA SER A 28 -2.06 36.35 1.09
C SER A 28 -0.66 35.72 1.06
N PRO A 29 -0.52 34.39 0.89
CA PRO A 29 0.77 33.78 0.62
C PRO A 29 1.10 33.89 -0.89
N GLN A 30 2.26 34.45 -1.20
CA GLN A 30 2.84 34.46 -2.54
C GLN A 30 3.25 33.04 -3.00
N PRO A 31 3.18 32.72 -4.30
CA PRO A 31 3.68 31.47 -4.86
C PRO A 31 5.19 31.55 -5.16
N PRO A 32 5.95 30.43 -5.08
CA PRO A 32 7.34 30.43 -5.50
C PRO A 32 7.46 30.36 -7.04
N GLU A 33 8.33 31.21 -7.56
CA GLU A 33 8.75 31.24 -8.96
C GLU A 33 9.52 29.96 -9.35
N ASN A 34 9.19 29.44 -10.53
CA ASN A 34 9.94 28.43 -11.24
C ASN A 34 10.73 29.10 -12.35
N ALA A 35 12.05 28.95 -12.36
CA ALA A 35 12.88 29.22 -13.51
C ALA A 35 13.88 28.07 -13.69
N GLY A 36 13.58 27.20 -14.64
CA GLY A 36 14.53 26.28 -15.24
C GLY A 36 15.00 26.81 -16.60
N GLN A 37 16.30 26.69 -16.84
CA GLN A 37 16.95 26.53 -18.16
C GLN A 37 18.13 25.59 -17.89
N SER A 38 18.12 24.32 -18.31
CA SER A 38 18.33 23.77 -19.65
C SER A 38 19.70 24.10 -20.26
N GLU A 39 20.68 23.22 -20.02
CA GLU A 39 21.74 22.94 -21.01
C GLU A 39 21.94 21.42 -21.11
N VAL A 40 21.99 20.96 -22.37
CA VAL A 40 22.07 19.57 -22.82
C VAL A 40 23.46 19.36 -23.39
N SER A 41 24.18 18.34 -22.90
CA SER A 41 25.22 17.64 -23.68
C SER A 41 25.66 16.37 -22.94
N GLY A 42 25.42 15.21 -23.56
CA GLY A 42 26.10 13.94 -23.23
C GLY A 42 27.57 13.95 -23.70
N PRO A 43 28.35 12.86 -23.52
CA PRO A 43 27.96 11.52 -23.97
C PRO A 43 28.29 10.33 -23.03
N GLU A 44 27.82 9.19 -23.51
CA GLU A 44 27.97 7.77 -23.14
C GLU A 44 29.17 7.30 -22.30
N THR A 45 28.88 6.35 -21.40
CA THR A 45 29.50 5.02 -21.13
C THR A 45 28.85 4.53 -19.82
N GLY A 46 28.31 3.33 -19.61
CA GLY A 46 28.70 1.99 -20.03
C GLY A 46 29.12 1.20 -18.78
N LYS A 47 28.37 0.15 -18.40
CA LYS A 47 28.62 -0.85 -17.31
C LYS A 47 28.38 -0.34 -15.87
N SER A 48 27.96 -1.09 -14.85
CA SER A 48 27.62 -2.50 -14.58
C SER A 48 26.89 -2.55 -13.22
N GLU A 49 26.11 -3.61 -12.97
CA GLU A 49 25.79 -4.21 -11.65
C GLU A 49 25.16 -3.35 -10.54
N ASN A 50 23.95 -3.71 -10.09
CA ASN A 50 23.81 -4.67 -8.98
C ASN A 50 22.31 -5.00 -8.74
N GLU A 51 21.96 -6.28 -8.90
CA GLU A 51 20.68 -6.85 -8.52
C GLU A 51 20.65 -7.15 -7.01
N VAL A 52 19.48 -6.98 -6.38
CA VAL A 52 19.20 -7.37 -4.99
C VAL A 52 18.18 -8.52 -5.04
N PRO A 53 18.31 -9.53 -4.15
CA PRO A 53 18.12 -10.93 -4.51
C PRO A 53 16.69 -11.44 -4.28
N GLU A 54 16.25 -12.34 -5.17
CA GLU A 54 15.10 -13.21 -4.97
C GLU A 54 15.44 -14.36 -4.01
N GLY A 55 14.48 -14.70 -3.15
CA GLY A 55 14.60 -15.76 -2.15
C GLY A 55 14.47 -17.17 -2.74
N PRO A 56 14.90 -18.21 -2.00
CA PRO A 56 14.90 -19.57 -2.53
C PRO A 56 13.55 -20.26 -2.31
N ALA A 57 12.96 -20.71 -3.41
CA ALA A 57 11.95 -21.76 -3.41
C ALA A 57 12.60 -23.15 -3.53
N GLN A 58 11.89 -24.09 -2.91
CA GLN A 58 12.10 -25.52 -2.69
C GLN A 58 12.54 -26.34 -3.91
N GLY A 59 13.27 -27.44 -3.68
CA GLY A 59 13.48 -28.48 -4.70
C GLY A 59 14.54 -29.53 -4.36
N GLU A 60 14.08 -30.67 -3.87
CA GLU A 60 14.61 -32.03 -4.10
C GLU A 60 15.98 -32.49 -3.55
N VAL A 61 15.91 -33.62 -2.86
CA VAL A 61 16.98 -34.41 -2.26
C VAL A 61 17.32 -35.55 -3.23
N PRO A 62 18.58 -35.82 -3.58
CA PRO A 62 18.97 -37.13 -4.09
C PRO A 62 19.64 -37.96 -2.98
N GLY A 63 19.16 -39.19 -2.83
CA GLY A 63 19.76 -40.23 -2.00
C GLY A 63 20.98 -40.90 -2.65
N PRO A 64 21.69 -41.78 -1.92
CA PRO A 64 22.86 -42.47 -2.42
C PRO A 64 22.48 -43.79 -3.11
N GLU A 65 22.89 -43.96 -4.37
CA GLU A 65 22.87 -45.26 -5.07
C GLU A 65 24.26 -45.91 -5.05
N ALA A 66 24.22 -47.23 -4.94
CA ALA A 66 25.34 -48.14 -4.83
C ALA A 66 25.57 -48.92 -6.14
N GLY A 67 26.79 -49.45 -6.30
CA GLY A 67 27.15 -50.54 -7.22
C GLY A 67 27.99 -50.10 -8.42
N ASN A 68 28.99 -50.85 -8.90
CA ASN A 68 29.56 -52.12 -8.49
C ASN A 68 30.84 -52.40 -9.34
N GLN A 69 31.87 -53.00 -8.73
CA GLN A 69 32.83 -54.01 -9.23
C GLN A 69 33.70 -53.81 -10.50
N GLU A 70 35.03 -54.00 -10.33
CA GLU A 70 35.84 -55.19 -10.74
C GLU A 70 37.23 -55.07 -10.07
N ALA A 71 37.69 -55.98 -9.19
CA ALA A 71 38.39 -57.27 -9.43
C ALA A 71 39.73 -57.07 -10.21
N THR A 72 40.95 -57.52 -9.84
CA THR A 72 41.61 -58.53 -8.95
C THR A 72 43.16 -58.27 -9.06
N PRO A 73 44.16 -59.09 -8.59
CA PRO A 73 44.18 -60.21 -7.61
C PRO A 73 45.35 -60.17 -6.56
N VAL A 74 45.12 -60.90 -5.45
CA VAL A 74 45.96 -61.90 -4.74
C VAL A 74 47.50 -61.74 -4.64
N GLU A 75 48.02 -61.69 -3.40
CA GLU A 75 49.03 -62.66 -2.89
C GLU A 75 49.14 -62.65 -1.34
N GLN A 76 48.92 -63.83 -0.72
CA GLN A 76 49.59 -64.51 0.41
C GLN A 76 50.22 -63.67 1.56
N SER A 77 50.36 -64.07 2.82
CA SER A 77 50.16 -65.29 3.63
C SER A 77 50.66 -64.89 5.03
N ALA A 78 50.00 -65.29 6.11
CA ALA A 78 50.66 -65.78 7.34
C ALA A 78 49.63 -66.06 8.43
N ALA A 79 49.50 -67.34 8.76
CA ALA A 79 48.84 -67.84 9.96
C ALA A 79 49.76 -67.68 11.19
N ALA A 80 49.19 -67.31 12.33
CA ALA A 80 49.78 -67.40 13.67
C ALA A 80 48.62 -67.42 14.69
N PRO A 81 48.79 -67.99 15.89
CA PRO A 81 48.01 -69.14 16.36
C PRO A 81 46.88 -68.79 17.32
N ALA A 82 46.05 -69.80 17.57
CA ALA A 82 45.01 -69.82 18.58
C ALA A 82 45.56 -69.44 19.97
N GLU A 83 45.29 -68.20 20.36
CA GLU A 83 45.46 -67.70 21.72
C GLU A 83 44.10 -67.22 22.24
N THR A 84 43.92 -67.43 23.53
CA THR A 84 42.69 -67.39 24.32
C THR A 84 41.77 -66.21 24.02
N LEU A 85 40.45 -66.45 24.12
CA LEU A 85 39.40 -65.42 24.12
C LEU A 85 39.79 -64.24 25.03
N PRO A 86 39.99 -63.02 24.50
CA PRO A 86 40.13 -61.88 25.38
C PRO A 86 38.73 -61.55 25.91
N ALA A 87 38.54 -61.68 27.22
CA ALA A 87 37.39 -61.11 27.96
C ALA A 87 37.12 -59.64 27.56
N ASP A 88 38.16 -58.97 27.09
CA ASP A 88 38.20 -57.62 26.49
C ASP A 88 37.19 -57.39 25.35
N SER A 89 36.82 -58.40 24.55
CA SER A 89 35.90 -58.21 23.41
C SER A 89 34.42 -58.12 23.83
N GLU A 90 34.01 -58.93 24.82
CA GLU A 90 32.68 -58.89 25.44
C GLU A 90 32.51 -57.61 26.27
N GLU A 91 33.53 -57.21 27.03
CA GLU A 91 33.55 -55.96 27.79
C GLU A 91 33.49 -54.73 26.87
N ARG A 92 34.25 -54.72 25.77
CA ARG A 92 34.20 -53.67 24.75
C ARG A 92 32.84 -53.57 24.08
N LYS A 93 32.18 -54.69 23.80
CA LYS A 93 30.79 -54.72 23.29
C LYS A 93 29.82 -54.12 24.29
N LYS A 94 29.93 -54.46 25.58
CA LYS A 94 29.09 -53.90 26.64
C LYS A 94 29.24 -52.39 26.74
N LEU A 95 30.48 -51.88 26.69
CA LEU A 95 30.77 -50.45 26.68
C LEU A 95 30.15 -49.74 25.45
N LEU A 96 30.25 -50.35 24.27
CA LEU A 96 29.65 -49.80 23.04
C LEU A 96 28.12 -49.80 23.09
N LEU A 97 27.49 -50.82 23.69
CA LEU A 97 26.04 -50.85 23.90
C LEU A 97 25.57 -49.77 24.88
N GLU A 98 26.30 -49.55 25.97
CA GLU A 98 26.02 -48.45 26.89
C GLU A 98 26.15 -47.09 26.18
N ARG A 99 27.22 -46.90 25.40
CA ARG A 99 27.42 -45.70 24.58
C ARG A 99 26.34 -45.52 23.51
N PHE A 100 25.86 -46.61 22.91
CA PHE A 100 24.76 -46.57 21.95
C PHE A 100 23.46 -46.09 22.61
N GLU A 101 23.13 -46.62 23.79
CA GLU A 101 21.94 -46.22 24.54
C GLU A 101 22.03 -44.77 25.06
N THR A 102 23.21 -44.27 25.42
CA THR A 102 23.39 -42.85 25.77
C THR A 102 23.20 -41.95 24.54
N ILE A 103 23.83 -42.26 23.41
CA ILE A 103 23.67 -41.50 22.16
C ILE A 103 22.20 -41.51 21.70
N LYS A 104 21.50 -42.64 21.82
CA LYS A 104 20.08 -42.75 21.49
C LYS A 104 19.20 -41.87 22.37
N ARG A 105 19.48 -41.79 23.68
CA ARG A 105 18.81 -40.86 24.60
C ARG A 105 19.10 -39.41 24.25
N GLU A 106 20.35 -39.08 23.97
CA GLU A 106 20.74 -37.73 23.51
C GLU A 106 20.01 -37.32 22.23
N ILE A 107 19.95 -38.21 21.23
CA ILE A 107 19.22 -38.00 19.97
C ILE A 107 17.73 -37.79 20.23
N ALA A 108 17.11 -38.55 21.13
CA ALA A 108 15.70 -38.37 21.48
C ALA A 108 15.45 -36.96 22.05
N VAL A 109 16.30 -36.50 22.97
CA VAL A 109 16.23 -35.15 23.55
C VAL A 109 16.50 -34.07 22.50
N MET A 110 17.45 -34.28 21.60
CA MET A 110 17.72 -33.33 20.52
C MET A 110 16.54 -33.24 19.54
N ARG A 111 15.87 -34.36 19.24
CA ARG A 111 14.66 -34.38 18.40
C ARG A 111 13.51 -33.62 19.04
N THR A 112 13.27 -33.78 20.35
CA THR A 112 12.20 -33.03 21.03
C THR A 112 12.49 -31.53 21.02
N LYS A 113 13.73 -31.13 21.33
CA LYS A 113 14.17 -29.73 21.24
C LYS A 113 14.05 -29.16 19.83
N LEU A 114 14.42 -29.93 18.81
CA LEU A 114 14.32 -29.49 17.43
C LEU A 114 12.85 -29.29 17.00
N ASN A 115 11.95 -30.19 17.42
CA ASN A 115 10.51 -30.04 17.17
C ASN A 115 9.91 -28.84 17.92
N GLU A 116 10.38 -28.54 19.13
CA GLU A 116 9.97 -27.33 19.86
C GLU A 116 10.40 -26.05 19.13
N ILE A 117 11.66 -25.99 18.69
CA ILE A 117 12.17 -24.87 17.89
C ILE A 117 11.40 -24.74 16.57
N ASP A 118 11.09 -25.85 15.90
CA ASP A 118 10.35 -25.82 14.64
C ASP A 118 8.92 -25.29 14.83
N LYS A 119 8.23 -25.68 15.90
CA LYS A 119 6.91 -25.12 16.26
C LYS A 119 6.98 -23.63 16.53
N LEU A 120 8.00 -23.17 17.26
CA LEU A 120 8.21 -21.74 17.50
C LEU A 120 8.49 -21.00 16.18
N LYS A 121 9.34 -21.57 15.32
CA LYS A 121 9.67 -21.03 14.01
C LYS A 121 8.42 -20.89 13.13
N GLU A 122 7.56 -21.91 13.09
CA GLU A 122 6.31 -21.89 12.33
C GLU A 122 5.33 -20.83 12.87
N GLY A 123 5.25 -20.69 14.20
CA GLY A 123 4.44 -19.65 14.84
C GLY A 123 4.92 -18.23 14.50
N VAL A 124 6.23 -18.00 14.53
CA VAL A 124 6.83 -16.71 14.15
C VAL A 124 6.71 -16.47 12.64
N PHE A 125 6.84 -17.51 11.81
CA PHE A 125 6.64 -17.44 10.37
C PHE A 125 5.22 -17.01 10.02
N SER A 126 4.21 -17.61 10.66
CA SER A 126 2.80 -17.25 10.48
C SER A 126 2.53 -15.79 10.86
N LYS A 127 3.15 -15.30 11.95
CA LYS A 127 3.06 -13.89 12.35
C LYS A 127 3.70 -12.96 11.32
N ARG A 128 4.89 -13.31 10.83
CA ARG A 128 5.60 -12.53 9.81
C ARG A 128 4.79 -12.43 8.52
N ASP A 129 4.26 -13.54 8.05
CA ASP A 129 3.46 -13.57 6.83
C ASP A 129 2.15 -12.79 6.99
N GLY A 130 1.51 -12.85 8.17
CA GLY A 130 0.37 -12.00 8.51
C GLY A 130 0.71 -10.50 8.44
N VAL A 131 1.80 -10.09 9.11
CA VAL A 131 2.30 -8.71 9.08
C VAL A 131 2.62 -8.24 7.66
N SER A 132 3.30 -9.08 6.87
CA SER A 132 3.64 -8.77 5.48
C SER A 132 2.39 -8.61 4.60
N SER A 133 1.38 -9.47 4.80
CA SER A 133 0.09 -9.36 4.11
C SER A 133 -0.63 -8.06 4.48
N ASP A 134 -0.70 -7.72 5.76
CA ASP A 134 -1.34 -6.50 6.26
C ASP A 134 -0.67 -5.24 5.71
N ILE A 135 0.67 -5.21 5.68
CA ILE A 135 1.43 -4.13 5.04
C ILE A 135 1.07 -4.05 3.55
N GLY A 136 1.03 -5.19 2.85
CA GLY A 136 0.67 -5.26 1.45
C GLY A 136 -0.73 -4.72 1.15
N GLU A 137 -1.72 -5.04 1.99
CA GLU A 137 -3.08 -4.51 1.89
C GLU A 137 -3.16 -3.01 2.13
N LYS A 138 -2.52 -2.50 3.19
CA LYS A 138 -2.47 -1.06 3.48
C LYS A 138 -1.77 -0.28 2.36
N ILE A 139 -0.69 -0.82 1.78
CA ILE A 139 -0.02 -0.22 0.62
C ILE A 139 -0.95 -0.17 -0.60
N ARG A 140 -1.71 -1.24 -0.87
CA ARG A 140 -2.72 -1.24 -1.95
C ARG A 140 -3.75 -0.15 -1.71
N ARG A 141 -4.27 -0.04 -0.48
CA ARG A 141 -5.24 0.99 -0.12
C ARG A 141 -4.69 2.41 -0.26
N ILE A 142 -3.45 2.65 0.15
CA ILE A 142 -2.77 3.94 -0.05
C ILE A 142 -2.66 4.28 -1.53
N LYS A 143 -2.33 3.31 -2.40
CA LYS A 143 -2.26 3.54 -3.85
C LYS A 143 -3.63 3.92 -4.43
N GLU A 144 -4.71 3.30 -3.96
CA GLU A 144 -6.09 3.66 -4.34
C GLU A 144 -6.45 5.07 -3.88
N LEU A 145 -6.26 5.38 -2.59
CA LEU A 145 -6.52 6.72 -2.03
C LEU A 145 -5.72 7.80 -2.76
N LYS A 146 -4.47 7.51 -3.13
CA LYS A 146 -3.64 8.44 -3.92
C LYS A 146 -4.26 8.70 -5.30
N ARG A 147 -4.76 7.67 -5.99
CA ARG A 147 -5.44 7.83 -7.28
C ARG A 147 -6.72 8.66 -7.14
N GLU A 148 -7.52 8.39 -6.11
CA GLU A 148 -8.75 9.15 -5.83
C GLU A 148 -8.45 10.62 -5.50
N ARG A 149 -7.44 10.89 -4.67
CA ARG A 149 -6.96 12.24 -4.36
C ARG A 149 -6.50 12.98 -5.62
N ASP A 150 -5.71 12.32 -6.47
CA ASP A 150 -5.19 12.91 -7.70
C ASP A 150 -6.33 13.21 -8.69
N ASP A 151 -7.36 12.35 -8.73
CA ASP A 151 -8.58 12.56 -9.51
C ASP A 151 -9.37 13.78 -9.02
N PHE A 152 -9.63 13.88 -7.71
CA PHE A 152 -10.29 15.06 -7.14
C PHE A 152 -9.48 16.34 -7.35
N THR A 153 -8.15 16.27 -7.23
CA THR A 153 -7.26 17.41 -7.50
C THR A 153 -7.36 17.88 -8.95
N ARG A 154 -7.46 16.93 -9.89
CA ARG A 154 -7.69 17.23 -11.32
C ARG A 154 -9.05 17.90 -11.53
N GLN A 155 -10.11 17.35 -10.95
CA GLN A 155 -11.46 17.94 -11.04
C GLN A 155 -11.50 19.36 -10.44
N VAL A 156 -10.84 19.59 -9.30
CA VAL A 156 -10.73 20.92 -8.69
C VAL A 156 -10.06 21.90 -9.65
N ARG A 157 -9.01 21.49 -10.36
CA ARG A 157 -8.33 22.34 -11.35
C ARG A 157 -9.24 22.68 -12.52
N GLU A 158 -9.92 21.69 -13.09
CA GLU A 158 -10.88 21.89 -14.19
C GLU A 158 -12.01 22.85 -13.79
N LYS A 159 -12.57 22.67 -12.59
CA LYS A 159 -13.61 23.56 -12.04
C LYS A 159 -13.10 24.96 -11.75
N LYS A 160 -11.85 25.12 -11.30
CA LYS A 160 -11.21 26.43 -11.15
C LYS A 160 -11.06 27.16 -12.48
N GLU A 161 -10.72 26.44 -13.54
CA GLU A 161 -10.66 27.01 -14.90
C GLU A 161 -12.05 27.42 -15.40
N GLU A 162 -13.08 26.59 -15.19
CA GLU A 162 -14.48 26.91 -15.49
C GLU A 162 -14.94 28.19 -14.75
N ARG A 163 -14.70 28.26 -13.43
CA ARG A 163 -15.00 29.45 -12.62
C ARG A 163 -14.27 30.70 -13.11
N SER A 164 -13.02 30.56 -13.53
CA SER A 164 -12.23 31.68 -14.07
C SER A 164 -12.82 32.23 -15.38
N ARG A 165 -13.27 31.33 -16.28
CA ARG A 165 -13.97 31.71 -17.51
C ARG A 165 -15.27 32.46 -17.20
N LEU A 166 -16.12 31.91 -16.34
CA LEU A 166 -17.37 32.55 -15.91
C LEU A 166 -17.13 33.94 -15.30
N ASN A 167 -16.12 34.08 -14.43
CA ASN A 167 -15.77 35.36 -13.83
C ASN A 167 -15.27 36.39 -14.87
N THR A 168 -14.58 35.93 -15.91
CA THR A 168 -14.11 36.80 -17.00
C THR A 168 -15.29 37.30 -17.83
N GLU A 169 -16.24 36.43 -18.15
CA GLU A 169 -17.50 36.80 -18.83
C GLU A 169 -18.36 37.75 -17.98
N VAL A 170 -18.47 37.50 -16.68
CA VAL A 170 -19.17 38.38 -15.73
C VAL A 170 -18.54 39.77 -15.73
N ARG A 171 -17.20 39.88 -15.67
CA ARG A 171 -16.49 41.16 -15.72
C ARG A 171 -16.76 41.89 -17.03
N ALA A 172 -16.64 41.22 -18.18
CA ALA A 172 -16.91 41.81 -19.48
C ALA A 172 -18.35 42.35 -19.60
N LYS A 173 -19.36 41.60 -19.12
CA LYS A 173 -20.75 42.08 -19.11
C LYS A 173 -20.98 43.23 -18.13
N ILE A 174 -20.31 43.22 -16.98
CA ILE A 174 -20.36 44.34 -16.01
C ILE A 174 -19.78 45.61 -16.63
N ASP A 175 -18.63 45.51 -17.29
CA ASP A 175 -17.98 46.67 -17.90
C ASP A 175 -18.82 47.23 -19.05
N ARG A 176 -19.41 46.34 -19.88
CA ARG A 176 -20.37 46.75 -20.91
C ARG A 176 -21.61 47.45 -20.32
N ALA A 177 -22.15 46.93 -19.22
CA ALA A 177 -23.28 47.56 -18.55
C ALA A 177 -22.92 48.92 -17.93
N LYS A 178 -21.68 49.11 -17.46
CA LYS A 178 -21.17 50.41 -16.99
C LYS A 178 -20.99 51.40 -18.13
N GLU A 179 -20.45 50.98 -19.26
CA GLU A 179 -20.33 51.81 -20.47
C GLU A 179 -21.69 52.33 -20.92
N LEU A 180 -22.70 51.45 -21.02
CA LEU A 180 -24.06 51.82 -21.43
C LEU A 180 -24.71 52.79 -20.43
N ARG A 181 -24.51 52.59 -19.12
CA ARG A 181 -24.97 53.56 -18.10
C ARG A 181 -24.23 54.90 -18.20
N GLY A 182 -22.93 54.90 -18.46
CA GLY A 182 -22.16 56.13 -18.66
C GLY A 182 -22.59 56.91 -19.91
N GLN A 183 -22.89 56.21 -21.00
CA GLN A 183 -23.47 56.80 -22.22
C GLN A 183 -24.86 57.37 -21.96
N GLN A 184 -25.65 56.70 -21.13
CA GLN A 184 -26.96 57.20 -20.70
C GLN A 184 -26.85 58.46 -19.82
N ASP A 185 -25.88 58.53 -18.91
CA ASP A 185 -25.69 59.69 -18.03
C ASP A 185 -25.14 60.91 -18.78
N THR A 186 -24.41 60.70 -19.88
CA THR A 186 -23.93 61.76 -20.77
C THR A 186 -24.93 62.16 -21.85
N ALA A 187 -25.96 61.36 -22.09
CA ALA A 187 -27.06 61.72 -22.98
C ALA A 187 -27.89 62.88 -22.38
N PRO A 188 -28.36 63.84 -23.20
CA PRO A 188 -29.20 64.92 -22.72
C PRO A 188 -30.47 64.35 -22.08
N ARG A 189 -30.66 64.62 -20.78
CA ARG A 189 -31.86 64.20 -20.06
C ARG A 189 -33.04 65.04 -20.57
N PRO A 190 -34.16 64.42 -21.01
CA PRO A 190 -35.36 65.18 -21.33
C PRO A 190 -35.81 65.98 -20.10
N HIS A 191 -36.34 67.17 -20.32
CA HIS A 191 -36.74 68.07 -19.23
C HIS A 191 -37.69 67.35 -18.26
N ALA A 192 -37.48 67.52 -16.96
CA ALA A 192 -38.16 66.81 -15.86
C ALA A 192 -39.70 66.79 -15.91
N ARG A 193 -40.34 67.62 -16.75
CA ARG A 193 -41.79 67.68 -16.94
C ARG A 193 -42.37 66.59 -17.84
N ASP A 194 -41.59 65.97 -18.71
CA ASP A 194 -42.09 64.99 -19.70
C ASP A 194 -41.46 63.58 -19.55
N MET A 195 -40.64 63.38 -18.51
CA MET A 195 -39.98 62.10 -18.16
C MET A 195 -40.96 60.93 -17.87
N HIS A 196 -42.26 61.23 -17.79
CA HIS A 196 -43.33 60.26 -17.57
C HIS A 196 -44.07 59.83 -18.84
N LYS A 197 -43.77 60.44 -20.00
CA LYS A 197 -44.41 60.06 -21.27
C LYS A 197 -43.61 58.96 -21.95
N SER A 198 -44.22 57.79 -22.12
CA SER A 198 -43.60 56.71 -22.89
C SER A 198 -43.37 57.14 -24.35
N PRO A 199 -42.41 56.53 -25.08
CA PRO A 199 -42.22 56.79 -26.50
C PRO A 199 -43.53 56.79 -27.30
N ASP A 200 -44.43 55.84 -27.00
CA ASP A 200 -45.74 55.73 -27.64
C ASP A 200 -46.69 56.89 -27.33
N GLN A 201 -46.59 57.47 -26.13
CA GLN A 201 -47.38 58.64 -25.76
C GLN A 201 -46.86 59.92 -26.45
N LEU A 202 -45.55 60.05 -26.62
CA LEU A 202 -44.97 61.15 -27.40
C LEU A 202 -45.35 61.05 -28.87
N LEU A 203 -45.32 59.84 -29.44
CA LEU A 203 -45.69 59.57 -30.83
C LEU A 203 -47.17 59.92 -31.10
N LYS A 204 -48.09 59.46 -30.24
CA LYS A 204 -49.53 59.84 -30.31
C LYS A 204 -49.76 61.33 -30.15
N LEU A 205 -48.95 62.01 -29.35
CA LEU A 205 -49.05 63.46 -29.17
C LEU A 205 -48.57 64.21 -30.42
N ILE A 206 -47.48 63.75 -31.04
CA ILE A 206 -46.96 64.28 -32.30
C ILE A 206 -48.02 64.12 -33.40
N GLU A 207 -48.55 62.91 -33.57
CA GLU A 207 -49.62 62.62 -34.55
C GLU A 207 -50.85 63.51 -34.35
N LYS A 208 -51.27 63.72 -33.10
CA LYS A 208 -52.41 64.60 -32.78
C LYS A 208 -52.14 66.07 -33.11
N MET A 209 -50.91 66.54 -32.93
CA MET A 209 -50.52 67.91 -33.30
C MET A 209 -50.38 68.07 -34.81
N GLU A 210 -49.87 67.06 -35.52
CA GLU A 210 -49.78 67.04 -36.99
C GLU A 210 -51.18 67.04 -37.62
N LEU A 211 -52.07 66.17 -37.14
CA LEU A 211 -53.47 66.14 -37.58
C LEU A 211 -54.17 67.48 -37.36
N ARG A 212 -53.84 68.19 -36.28
CA ARG A 212 -54.39 69.51 -35.99
C ARG A 212 -53.96 70.57 -37.01
N ILE A 213 -52.70 70.54 -37.46
CA ILE A 213 -52.21 71.42 -38.54
C ILE A 213 -52.90 71.08 -39.86
N GLU A 214 -53.13 69.81 -40.15
CA GLU A 214 -53.75 69.36 -41.40
C GLU A 214 -55.25 69.65 -41.49
N THR A 215 -55.95 69.69 -40.36
CA THR A 215 -57.43 69.75 -40.32
C THR A 215 -58.01 71.09 -39.87
N GLU A 216 -57.28 71.91 -39.09
CA GLU A 216 -57.77 73.20 -38.58
C GLU A 216 -57.18 74.39 -39.37
N ALA A 217 -58.04 75.28 -39.89
CA ALA A 217 -57.59 76.56 -40.45
C ALA A 217 -57.18 77.52 -39.31
N MET A 218 -55.87 77.74 -39.15
CA MET A 218 -55.29 78.51 -38.04
C MET A 218 -54.41 79.68 -38.53
N PRO A 219 -54.26 80.77 -37.75
CA PRO A 219 -53.35 81.86 -38.10
C PRO A 219 -51.90 81.38 -38.17
N PHE A 220 -51.13 81.93 -39.11
CA PHE A 220 -49.72 81.56 -39.36
C PHE A 220 -48.83 81.56 -38.10
N GLU A 221 -49.05 82.48 -37.16
CA GLU A 221 -48.30 82.50 -35.89
C GLU A 221 -48.57 81.29 -35.00
N GLN A 222 -49.80 80.78 -34.98
CA GLN A 222 -50.18 79.61 -34.20
C GLN A 222 -49.65 78.34 -34.88
N GLU A 223 -49.70 78.27 -36.21
CA GLU A 223 -49.14 77.16 -37.00
C GLU A 223 -47.63 77.06 -36.77
N ARG A 224 -46.92 78.19 -36.81
CA ARG A 224 -45.48 78.27 -36.52
C ARG A 224 -45.14 77.81 -35.11
N LYS A 225 -45.96 78.16 -34.11
CA LYS A 225 -45.80 77.70 -32.72
C LYS A 225 -46.02 76.19 -32.59
N LEU A 226 -47.06 75.64 -33.24
CA LEU A 226 -47.35 74.21 -33.22
C LEU A 226 -46.24 73.41 -33.93
N MET A 227 -45.74 73.90 -35.05
CA MET A 227 -44.61 73.29 -35.77
C MET A 227 -43.33 73.29 -34.94
N GLY A 228 -43.08 74.36 -34.16
CA GLY A 228 -41.99 74.41 -33.19
C GLY A 228 -42.14 73.37 -32.07
N GLN A 229 -43.37 73.16 -31.57
CA GLN A 229 -43.67 72.14 -30.57
C GLN A 229 -43.52 70.71 -31.12
N ILE A 230 -43.93 70.46 -32.37
CA ILE A 230 -43.74 69.17 -33.04
C ILE A 230 -42.25 68.87 -33.20
N LYS A 231 -41.43 69.83 -33.64
CA LYS A 231 -39.97 69.65 -33.75
C LYS A 231 -39.32 69.33 -32.41
N LEU A 232 -39.72 70.04 -31.35
CA LEU A 232 -39.23 69.77 -30.00
C LEU A 232 -39.62 68.36 -29.55
N ARG A 233 -40.88 67.96 -29.75
CA ARG A 233 -41.43 66.67 -29.35
C ARG A 233 -40.86 65.49 -30.15
N LYS A 234 -40.56 65.67 -31.44
CA LYS A 234 -39.83 64.69 -32.26
C LYS A 234 -38.41 64.46 -31.73
N LYS A 235 -37.71 65.54 -31.38
CA LYS A 235 -36.37 65.45 -30.76
C LYS A 235 -36.43 64.71 -29.41
N GLU A 236 -37.42 65.03 -28.58
CA GLU A 236 -37.66 64.33 -27.30
C GLU A 236 -37.99 62.83 -27.52
N TYR A 237 -38.78 62.49 -28.54
CA TYR A 237 -39.08 61.10 -28.88
C TYR A 237 -37.82 60.31 -29.23
N ASP A 238 -36.93 60.87 -30.06
CA ASP A 238 -35.67 60.22 -30.44
C ASP A 238 -34.74 60.03 -29.23
N GLU A 239 -34.64 61.04 -28.35
CA GLU A 239 -33.85 60.97 -27.11
C GLU A 239 -34.40 59.89 -26.15
N VAL A 240 -35.72 59.84 -25.94
CA VAL A 240 -36.37 58.86 -25.06
C VAL A 240 -36.28 57.44 -25.65
N LYS A 241 -36.37 57.29 -26.97
CA LYS A 241 -36.24 55.99 -27.65
C LYS A 241 -34.84 55.40 -27.51
N VAL A 242 -33.80 56.22 -27.70
CA VAL A 242 -32.40 55.78 -27.52
C VAL A 242 -32.13 55.42 -26.06
N ALA A 243 -32.59 56.24 -25.11
CA ALA A 243 -32.44 55.96 -23.69
C ALA A 243 -33.20 54.70 -23.25
N GLY A 244 -34.39 54.44 -23.82
CA GLY A 244 -35.17 53.22 -23.59
C GLY A 244 -34.45 51.97 -24.08
N GLY A 245 -33.92 51.98 -25.31
CA GLY A 245 -33.14 50.87 -25.86
C GLY A 245 -31.89 50.53 -25.04
N MET A 246 -31.15 51.56 -24.59
CA MET A 246 -30.00 51.37 -23.69
C MET A 246 -30.42 50.78 -22.33
N MET A 247 -31.57 51.21 -21.78
CA MET A 247 -32.10 50.66 -20.52
C MET A 247 -32.51 49.20 -20.65
N ASP A 248 -33.12 48.82 -21.78
CA ASP A 248 -33.48 47.43 -22.05
C ASP A 248 -32.22 46.55 -22.18
N GLU A 249 -31.19 47.02 -22.87
CA GLU A 249 -29.90 46.33 -22.99
C GLU A 249 -29.18 46.18 -21.63
N VAL A 250 -29.18 47.23 -20.80
CA VAL A 250 -28.66 47.17 -19.42
C VAL A 250 -29.45 46.19 -18.58
N ARG A 251 -30.78 46.10 -18.77
CA ARG A 251 -31.64 45.16 -18.04
C ARG A 251 -31.36 43.72 -18.47
N THR A 252 -31.14 43.46 -19.75
CA THR A 252 -30.75 42.12 -20.23
C THR A 252 -29.37 41.73 -19.71
N LEU A 253 -28.38 42.63 -19.78
CA LEU A 253 -27.04 42.38 -19.25
C LEU A 253 -27.07 42.12 -17.74
N SER A 254 -27.90 42.86 -17.00
CA SER A 254 -28.05 42.66 -15.56
C SER A 254 -28.61 41.27 -15.23
N LYS A 255 -29.61 40.78 -15.96
CA LYS A 255 -30.14 39.42 -15.80
C LYS A 255 -29.07 38.36 -16.10
N ASP A 256 -28.33 38.53 -17.19
CA ASP A 256 -27.26 37.64 -17.58
C ASP A 256 -26.14 37.59 -16.53
N ILE A 257 -25.75 38.74 -15.98
CA ILE A 257 -24.77 38.83 -14.90
C ILE A 257 -25.24 38.05 -13.68
N THR A 258 -26.53 38.19 -13.30
CA THR A 258 -27.09 37.43 -12.16
C THR A 258 -27.03 35.92 -12.41
N VAL A 259 -27.36 35.46 -13.61
CA VAL A 259 -27.29 34.02 -13.97
C VAL A 259 -25.86 33.51 -13.93
N LEU A 260 -24.92 34.21 -14.57
CA LEU A 260 -23.51 33.82 -14.60
C LEU A 260 -22.86 33.84 -13.21
N LYS A 261 -23.22 34.82 -12.37
CA LYS A 261 -22.77 34.86 -10.96
C LYS A 261 -23.25 33.64 -10.21
N LYS A 262 -24.54 33.28 -10.33
CA LYS A 262 -25.08 32.08 -9.70
C LYS A 262 -24.34 30.81 -10.16
N GLN A 263 -24.09 30.67 -11.47
CA GLN A 263 -23.31 29.55 -12.00
C GLN A 263 -21.87 29.52 -11.44
N SER A 264 -21.21 30.67 -11.33
CA SER A 264 -19.88 30.77 -10.72
C SER A 264 -19.89 30.37 -9.23
N ASP A 265 -20.94 30.75 -8.50
CA ASP A 265 -21.11 30.40 -7.09
C ASP A 265 -21.36 28.90 -6.92
N ASP A 266 -22.19 28.30 -7.78
CA ASP A 266 -22.42 26.84 -7.81
C ASP A 266 -21.11 26.08 -8.10
N VAL A 267 -20.32 26.53 -9.08
CA VAL A 267 -18.99 25.96 -9.37
C VAL A 267 -18.04 26.16 -8.18
N HIS A 268 -18.13 27.29 -7.47
CA HIS A 268 -17.33 27.51 -6.27
C HIS A 268 -17.66 26.52 -5.15
N GLN A 269 -18.94 26.24 -4.92
CA GLN A 269 -19.37 25.22 -3.96
C GLN A 269 -18.83 23.84 -4.35
N GLN A 270 -18.92 23.47 -5.65
CA GLN A 270 -18.35 22.21 -6.14
C GLN A 270 -16.83 22.11 -5.90
N ILE A 271 -16.09 23.21 -6.11
CA ILE A 271 -14.64 23.26 -5.82
C ILE A 271 -14.38 22.99 -4.33
N GLN A 272 -15.15 23.60 -3.44
CA GLN A 272 -15.00 23.41 -1.99
C GLN A 272 -15.28 21.95 -1.62
N GLU A 273 -16.37 21.36 -2.10
CA GLU A 273 -16.70 19.96 -1.83
C GLU A 273 -15.63 18.99 -2.33
N LEU A 274 -15.13 19.18 -3.56
CA LEU A 274 -14.07 18.35 -4.12
C LEU A 274 -12.74 18.53 -3.39
N ALA A 275 -12.43 19.76 -2.95
CA ALA A 275 -11.25 20.04 -2.16
C ALA A 275 -11.31 19.36 -0.78
N THR A 276 -12.46 19.41 -0.10
CA THR A 276 -12.68 18.70 1.16
C THR A 276 -12.52 17.19 0.97
N LYS A 277 -13.14 16.60 -0.06
CA LYS A 277 -12.99 15.17 -0.37
C LYS A 277 -11.53 14.81 -0.66
N SER A 278 -10.80 15.64 -1.41
CA SER A 278 -9.37 15.43 -1.68
C SER A 278 -8.55 15.47 -0.40
N GLN A 279 -8.87 16.38 0.52
CA GLN A 279 -8.20 16.52 1.81
C GLN A 279 -8.47 15.30 2.70
N GLU A 280 -9.72 14.84 2.79
CA GLU A 280 -10.10 13.62 3.53
C GLU A 280 -9.28 12.40 3.05
N ARG A 281 -9.19 12.18 1.73
CA ARG A 281 -8.38 11.07 1.18
C ARG A 281 -6.90 11.23 1.47
N HIS A 282 -6.39 12.46 1.52
CA HIS A 282 -5.01 12.72 1.90
C HIS A 282 -4.76 12.39 3.38
N GLU A 283 -5.66 12.77 4.26
CA GLU A 283 -5.59 12.47 5.70
C GLU A 283 -5.68 10.97 5.96
N GLU A 284 -6.63 10.27 5.33
CA GLU A 284 -6.73 8.80 5.38
C GLU A 284 -5.44 8.11 4.89
N MET A 285 -4.82 8.65 3.84
CA MET A 285 -3.55 8.12 3.33
C MET A 285 -2.42 8.32 4.35
N LEU A 286 -2.38 9.47 5.04
CA LEU A 286 -1.38 9.76 6.07
C LEU A 286 -1.55 8.88 7.32
N THR A 287 -2.80 8.61 7.75
CA THR A 287 -3.05 7.69 8.87
C THR A 287 -2.60 6.28 8.54
N LEU A 288 -2.95 5.76 7.36
CA LEU A 288 -2.47 4.46 6.89
C LEU A 288 -0.95 4.40 6.75
N SER A 289 -0.31 5.50 6.33
CA SER A 289 1.15 5.55 6.23
C SER A 289 1.80 5.42 7.60
N LYS A 290 1.28 6.13 8.62
CA LYS A 290 1.75 6.00 10.01
C LYS A 290 1.53 4.60 10.56
N GLU A 291 0.38 3.98 10.26
CA GLU A 291 0.11 2.59 10.65
C GLU A 291 1.08 1.59 9.99
N ILE A 292 1.47 1.82 8.73
CA ILE A 292 2.50 0.99 8.09
C ILE A 292 3.84 1.15 8.78
N ASP A 293 4.22 2.38 9.15
CA ASP A 293 5.49 2.64 9.82
C ASP A 293 5.54 1.94 11.19
N THR A 294 4.46 2.00 11.99
CA THR A 294 4.40 1.28 13.27
C THR A 294 4.41 -0.24 13.09
N ILE A 295 3.74 -0.76 12.06
CA ILE A 295 3.77 -2.20 11.76
C ILE A 295 5.18 -2.64 11.33
N LYS A 296 5.88 -1.83 10.53
CA LYS A 296 7.27 -2.11 10.11
C LYS A 296 8.26 -2.12 11.26
N GLU A 297 8.09 -1.25 12.24
CA GLU A 297 8.89 -1.29 13.48
C GLU A 297 8.68 -2.62 14.22
N GLY A 298 7.44 -3.12 14.27
CA GLY A 298 7.12 -4.44 14.81
C GLY A 298 7.67 -5.60 13.96
N GLU A 299 7.67 -5.45 12.63
CA GLU A 299 8.16 -6.44 11.67
C GLU A 299 9.66 -6.74 11.87
N GLN A 300 10.48 -5.73 12.13
CA GLN A 300 11.91 -5.90 12.41
C GLN A 300 12.13 -6.84 13.61
N GLY A 301 11.36 -6.67 14.68
CA GLY A 301 11.44 -7.55 15.84
C GLY A 301 11.08 -9.01 15.53
N VAL A 302 10.04 -9.22 14.72
CA VAL A 302 9.61 -10.55 14.27
C VAL A 302 10.65 -11.19 13.34
N PHE A 303 11.25 -10.40 12.45
CA PHE A 303 12.29 -10.87 11.54
C PHE A 303 13.58 -11.26 12.28
N ASP A 304 13.98 -10.49 13.28
CA ASP A 304 15.12 -10.79 14.15
C ASP A 304 14.87 -12.06 14.97
N GLU A 305 13.67 -12.23 15.53
CA GLU A 305 13.27 -13.45 16.24
C GLU A 305 13.29 -14.66 15.32
N PHE A 306 12.73 -14.55 14.12
CA PHE A 306 12.74 -15.61 13.11
C PHE A 306 14.16 -16.00 12.70
N SER A 307 15.04 -15.02 12.49
CA SER A 307 16.43 -15.24 12.10
C SER A 307 17.20 -15.98 13.20
N LYS A 308 17.02 -15.58 14.46
CA LYS A 308 17.60 -16.29 15.62
C LYS A 308 17.09 -17.73 15.75
N LEU A 309 15.78 -17.95 15.59
CA LEU A 309 15.20 -19.29 15.63
C LEU A 309 15.71 -20.17 14.48
N LYS A 310 15.89 -19.59 13.28
CA LYS A 310 16.45 -20.29 12.12
C LYS A 310 17.90 -20.71 12.36
N GLU A 311 18.72 -19.83 12.95
CA GLU A 311 20.10 -20.14 13.31
C GLU A 311 20.17 -21.23 14.39
N GLN A 312 19.37 -21.10 15.46
CA GLN A 312 19.26 -22.12 16.50
C GLN A 312 18.81 -23.47 15.96
N TYR A 313 17.84 -23.48 15.04
CA TYR A 313 17.39 -24.70 14.36
C TYR A 313 18.52 -25.33 13.55
N ALA A 314 19.26 -24.53 12.76
CA ALA A 314 20.37 -25.02 11.96
C ALA A 314 21.49 -25.61 12.83
N GLU A 315 21.84 -24.95 13.94
CA GLU A 315 22.86 -25.42 14.89
C GLU A 315 22.43 -26.72 15.58
N GLN A 316 21.19 -26.81 16.08
CA GLN A 316 20.68 -28.02 16.72
C GLN A 316 20.55 -29.18 15.71
N ASN A 317 20.14 -28.90 14.48
CA ASN A 317 20.06 -29.90 13.42
C ASN A 317 21.47 -30.41 13.02
N ALA A 318 22.47 -29.54 12.98
CA ALA A 318 23.87 -29.95 12.74
C ALA A 318 24.40 -30.85 13.86
N LYS A 319 24.14 -30.50 15.14
CA LYS A 319 24.48 -31.35 16.30
C LYS A 319 23.78 -32.70 16.24
N LEU A 320 22.49 -32.72 15.87
CA LEU A 320 21.71 -33.94 15.72
C LEU A 320 22.29 -34.83 14.60
N ARG A 321 22.68 -34.27 13.45
CA ARG A 321 23.32 -35.00 12.35
C ARG A 321 24.64 -35.63 12.80
N ALA A 322 25.51 -34.87 13.44
CA ALA A 322 26.78 -35.40 13.97
C ALA A 322 26.56 -36.57 14.96
N LYS A 323 25.55 -36.47 15.83
CA LYS A 323 25.19 -37.54 16.76
C LYS A 323 24.58 -38.77 16.09
N LEU A 324 23.79 -38.58 15.03
CA LEU A 324 23.28 -39.68 14.20
C LEU A 324 24.43 -40.41 13.50
N ASP A 325 25.45 -39.69 13.03
CA ASP A 325 26.65 -40.29 12.43
C ASP A 325 27.48 -41.06 13.48
N GLU A 326 27.65 -40.50 14.69
CA GLU A 326 28.26 -41.23 15.82
C GLU A 326 27.49 -42.51 16.15
N MET A 327 26.15 -42.44 16.22
CA MET A 327 25.30 -43.60 16.47
C MET A 327 25.47 -44.68 15.40
N ASN A 328 25.55 -44.29 14.13
CA ASN A 328 25.74 -45.19 13.00
C ASN A 328 27.12 -45.88 13.06
N LYS A 329 28.19 -45.15 13.42
CA LYS A 329 29.53 -45.72 13.64
C LYS A 329 29.54 -46.73 14.77
N VAL A 330 28.97 -46.39 15.93
CA VAL A 330 28.87 -47.32 17.07
C VAL A 330 28.07 -48.56 16.70
N LYS A 331 27.00 -48.42 15.91
CA LYS A 331 26.22 -49.56 15.42
C LYS A 331 27.02 -50.45 14.47
N GLN A 332 27.85 -49.88 13.60
CA GLN A 332 28.78 -50.63 12.75
C GLN A 332 29.85 -51.35 13.58
N ASP A 333 30.42 -50.71 14.60
CA ASP A 333 31.40 -51.32 15.51
C ASP A 333 30.80 -52.52 16.27
N ILE A 334 29.56 -52.38 16.78
CA ILE A 334 28.83 -53.48 17.43
C ILE A 334 28.61 -54.63 16.44
N ALA A 335 28.18 -54.34 15.21
CA ALA A 335 27.96 -55.36 14.19
C ALA A 335 29.27 -56.08 13.79
N ALA A 336 30.38 -55.35 13.71
CA ALA A 336 31.70 -55.91 13.45
C ALA A 336 32.13 -56.86 14.57
N ILE A 337 31.96 -56.46 15.85
CA ILE A 337 32.25 -57.33 17.00
C ILE A 337 31.34 -58.57 17.00
N ASP A 338 30.05 -58.42 16.72
CA ASP A 338 29.12 -59.55 16.62
C ASP A 338 29.51 -60.54 15.52
N SER A 339 29.96 -60.03 14.37
CA SER A 339 30.44 -60.87 13.27
C SER A 339 31.73 -61.61 13.64
N ALA A 340 32.68 -60.94 14.29
CA ALA A 340 33.94 -61.53 14.76
C ALA A 340 33.69 -62.60 15.84
N LEU A 341 32.80 -62.34 16.80
CA LEU A 341 32.41 -63.32 17.83
C LEU A 341 31.71 -64.54 17.22
N ARG A 342 30.85 -64.34 16.20
CA ARG A 342 30.21 -65.45 15.47
C ARG A 342 31.23 -66.26 14.68
N GLN A 343 32.14 -65.60 13.98
CA GLN A 343 33.17 -66.26 13.20
C GLN A 343 34.08 -67.07 14.12
N LYS A 344 34.54 -66.49 15.23
CA LYS A 344 35.37 -67.20 16.21
C LYS A 344 34.65 -68.41 16.81
N LYS A 345 33.38 -68.27 17.20
CA LYS A 345 32.57 -69.43 17.67
C LYS A 345 32.43 -70.50 16.60
N ASN A 346 32.28 -70.12 15.33
CA ASN A 346 32.17 -71.07 14.23
C ASN A 346 33.51 -71.77 13.95
N GLU A 347 34.63 -71.04 14.04
CA GLU A 347 35.99 -71.60 13.92
C GLU A 347 36.30 -72.56 15.08
N GLU A 348 35.96 -72.20 16.32
CA GLU A 348 36.08 -73.06 17.50
C GLU A 348 35.22 -74.33 17.34
N LEU A 349 33.96 -74.19 16.90
CA LEU A 349 33.09 -75.32 16.64
C LEU A 349 33.66 -76.20 15.51
N GLN A 350 34.16 -75.61 14.42
CA GLN A 350 34.78 -76.36 13.32
C GLN A 350 36.06 -77.06 13.75
N ALA A 351 36.90 -76.43 14.57
CA ALA A 351 38.11 -77.04 15.12
C ALA A 351 37.77 -78.21 16.04
N GLU A 352 36.79 -78.04 16.94
CA GLU A 352 36.31 -79.10 17.83
C GLU A 352 35.68 -80.26 17.04
N MET A 353 34.95 -79.96 15.96
CA MET A 353 34.41 -80.98 15.06
C MET A 353 35.52 -81.72 14.31
N LYS A 354 36.55 -81.02 13.82
CA LYS A 354 37.73 -81.64 13.18
C LYS A 354 38.52 -82.51 14.13
N GLU A 355 38.77 -82.06 15.36
CA GLU A 355 39.46 -82.86 16.38
C GLU A 355 38.66 -84.13 16.72
N ARG A 356 37.33 -84.01 16.83
CA ARG A 356 36.44 -85.16 17.00
C ARG A 356 36.46 -86.10 15.79
N GLU A 357 36.49 -85.57 14.57
CA GLU A 357 36.61 -86.35 13.33
C GLU A 357 37.94 -87.11 13.28
N GLU A 358 39.08 -86.46 13.55
CA GLU A 358 40.40 -87.08 13.63
C GLU A 358 40.45 -88.18 14.70
N ALA A 359 39.84 -87.94 15.87
CA ALA A 359 39.74 -88.94 16.93
C ALA A 359 38.89 -90.16 16.52
N VAL A 360 37.84 -89.96 15.73
CA VAL A 360 37.02 -91.05 15.15
C VAL A 360 37.80 -91.80 14.07
N GLU A 361 38.51 -91.10 13.17
CA GLU A 361 39.38 -91.72 12.17
C GLU A 361 40.48 -92.58 12.82
N ASP A 362 41.09 -92.10 13.90
CA ASP A 362 42.12 -92.83 14.63
C ASP A 362 41.56 -94.09 15.31
N LYS A 363 40.32 -94.06 15.79
CA LYS A 363 39.62 -95.25 16.30
C LYS A 363 39.33 -96.27 15.18
N ILE A 364 38.96 -95.80 13.99
CA ILE A 364 38.76 -96.63 12.79
C ILE A 364 40.09 -97.27 12.36
N LYS A 365 41.16 -96.49 12.23
CA LYS A 365 42.51 -96.96 11.84
C LYS A 365 43.08 -97.97 12.84
N ARG A 366 42.79 -97.80 14.14
CA ARG A 366 43.24 -98.70 15.22
C ARG A 366 42.27 -99.87 15.50
N GLY A 367 41.17 -100.02 14.74
CA GLY A 367 40.23 -101.13 14.84
C GLY A 367 39.44 -101.21 16.15
N LYS A 368 39.23 -100.08 16.85
CA LYS A 368 38.50 -100.04 18.12
C LYS A 368 36.99 -99.96 17.90
N LYS A 369 36.18 -100.42 18.86
CA LYS A 369 34.70 -100.34 18.78
C LYS A 369 34.26 -98.87 18.74
N LEU A 370 33.48 -98.50 17.72
CA LEU A 370 32.87 -97.17 17.58
C LEU A 370 31.64 -97.04 18.48
N THR A 371 31.44 -95.87 19.09
CA THR A 371 30.20 -95.54 19.81
C THR A 371 29.16 -94.90 18.87
N THR A 372 27.90 -94.83 19.31
CA THR A 372 26.81 -94.20 18.55
C THR A 372 27.09 -92.72 18.23
N GLU A 373 27.79 -92.02 19.12
CA GLU A 373 28.21 -90.63 18.91
C GLU A 373 29.31 -90.50 17.86
N ASP A 374 30.29 -91.43 17.85
CA ASP A 374 31.35 -91.47 16.84
C ASP A 374 30.79 -91.72 15.42
N LEU A 375 29.75 -92.55 15.29
CA LEU A 375 29.06 -92.82 14.02
C LEU A 375 28.30 -91.60 13.47
N LEU A 376 27.67 -90.81 14.35
CA LEU A 376 26.95 -89.59 13.97
C LEU A 376 27.89 -88.48 13.50
N ILE A 377 29.09 -88.39 14.08
CA ILE A 377 30.14 -87.43 13.67
C ILE A 377 30.68 -87.83 12.29
N PHE A 378 30.98 -89.11 12.08
CA PHE A 378 31.44 -89.63 10.78
C PHE A 378 30.39 -89.49 9.66
N GLN A 379 29.09 -89.63 9.97
CA GLN A 379 28.02 -89.43 9.01
C GLN A 379 27.89 -87.96 8.58
N LYS A 380 28.16 -87.01 9.48
CA LYS A 380 28.13 -85.58 9.18
C LYS A 380 29.33 -85.10 8.37
N SER A 381 30.49 -85.76 8.49
CA SER A 381 31.71 -85.41 7.76
C SER A 381 31.80 -86.06 6.37
N GLY A 382 31.08 -87.17 6.13
CA GLY A 382 31.05 -87.88 4.86
C GLY A 382 30.00 -87.42 3.84
N SER A 383 29.36 -86.25 4.05
CA SER A 383 28.27 -85.73 3.22
C SER A 383 28.59 -84.42 2.52
#